data_AF-A0A2H9P4I1-F1
#
_entry.id   AF-A0A2H9P4I1-F1
#
_cell.length_a   1.000
_cell.length_b   1.000
_cell.length_c   1.000
_cell.angle_alpha   90.00
_cell.angle_beta   90.00
_cell.angle_gamma   90.00
#
_symmetry.space_group_name_H-M   'P 1'
#
loop_
_entity.id
_entity.type
_entity.pdbx_description
1 polymer ?
#
loop_
_entity_poly.entity_id
_entity_poly.type
_entity_poly.pdbx_seq_one_letter_code
_entity_poly.pdbx_strand_id
1 'polypeptide(L)'
;MQVLRTYLSSDESLENVLESLGYEYSVVLEMPSWKIKSEKLHHLNIQGDYLAKCFTLYSLPANLGPAWVHSLLAPADMISITIQPIQHDKAVGQMNRYTTLVQTAASKSYKMANRSAISEQVLLALTRQETKLFSFRIVAMILAKDIKTLKITSKSFRRQTNAMLAGFDATISKQAMMLKEGWGKPLFIELGSCAIFYPFVSADMLEVPNGITLGVNKSTGAPVIYDYTQRDNYNILLLATSGAGKSVTAKVILTRLMKKYPDCLVYIIDPQGEYDSITQYLDILPIRVTQQKELGFDPFNLFESNDAAEILGDITRAKDTVRKEFRALAS
;
A
#
# COMPACT_ATOMS: atom_id res chain seq x y z
N MET A 1 -11.06 -1.05 12.87
CA MET A 1 -10.19 -0.91 11.70
C MET A 1 -9.30 0.29 11.95
N GLN A 2 -7.99 0.12 12.08
CA GLN A 2 -7.08 1.24 12.33
C GLN A 2 -6.85 1.96 11.01
N VAL A 3 -7.48 3.12 10.83
CA VAL A 3 -7.13 4.05 9.75
C VAL A 3 -5.78 4.64 10.11
N LEU A 4 -4.80 4.57 9.21
CA LEU A 4 -3.51 5.25 9.40
C LEU A 4 -3.78 6.75 9.57
N ARG A 5 -3.34 7.31 10.70
CA ARG A 5 -3.40 8.75 10.94
C ARG A 5 -1.99 9.29 10.94
N THR A 6 -1.72 10.20 10.01
CA THR A 6 -0.46 10.94 9.95
C THR A 6 -0.65 12.28 10.63
N TYR A 7 0.16 12.56 11.63
CA TYR A 7 0.22 13.86 12.29
C TYR A 7 1.51 14.54 11.87
N LEU A 8 1.40 15.82 11.52
CA LEU A 8 2.51 16.64 11.09
C LEU A 8 2.58 17.86 11.99
N SER A 9 3.78 18.16 12.45
CA SER A 9 4.09 19.38 13.18
C SER A 9 5.33 19.99 12.56
N SER A 10 5.31 21.30 12.39
CA SER A 10 6.37 22.06 11.76
C SER A 10 6.47 23.42 12.43
N ASP A 11 7.69 23.93 12.56
CA ASP A 11 7.94 25.30 13.01
C ASP A 11 7.62 26.32 11.91
N GLU A 12 7.47 25.86 10.67
CA GLU A 12 7.07 26.64 9.49
C GLU A 12 5.64 26.28 9.06
N SER A 13 4.90 27.25 8.52
CA SER A 13 3.58 26.97 7.94
C SER A 13 3.72 26.09 6.70
N LEU A 14 2.92 25.03 6.65
CA LEU A 14 2.89 24.08 5.53
C LEU A 14 1.59 24.16 4.72
N GLU A 15 0.65 25.05 5.07
CA GLU A 15 -0.69 25.13 4.47
C GLU A 15 -0.63 25.27 2.94
N ASN A 16 0.09 26.29 2.46
CA ASN A 16 0.26 26.53 1.01
C ASN A 16 0.86 25.32 0.28
N VAL A 17 1.81 24.62 0.91
CA VAL A 17 2.47 23.45 0.30
C VAL A 17 1.49 22.28 0.24
N LEU A 18 0.79 22.00 1.33
CA LEU A 18 -0.20 20.92 1.41
C LEU A 18 -1.36 21.15 0.42
N GLU A 19 -1.86 22.38 0.33
CA GLU A 19 -2.91 22.78 -0.61
C GLU A 19 -2.44 22.65 -2.06
N SER A 20 -1.23 23.13 -2.38
CA SER A 20 -0.68 23.01 -3.75
C SER A 20 -0.50 21.56 -4.20
N LEU A 21 -0.30 20.64 -3.26
CA LEU A 21 -0.18 19.20 -3.49
C LEU A 21 -1.53 18.47 -3.43
N GLY A 22 -2.62 19.18 -3.14
CA GLY A 22 -3.97 18.60 -3.06
C GLY A 22 -4.20 17.69 -1.85
N TYR A 23 -3.46 17.86 -0.75
CA TYR A 23 -3.69 17.08 0.47
C TYR A 23 -4.94 17.58 1.20
N GLU A 24 -5.82 16.65 1.56
CA GLU A 24 -6.87 16.90 2.54
C GLU A 24 -6.29 16.79 3.96
N TYR A 25 -6.42 17.85 4.77
CA TYR A 25 -5.92 17.88 6.14
C TYR A 25 -6.87 18.62 7.08
N SER A 26 -6.69 18.38 8.38
CA SER A 26 -7.37 19.14 9.44
C SER A 26 -6.33 19.62 10.44
N VAL A 27 -6.41 20.90 10.82
CA VAL A 27 -5.54 21.47 11.83
C VAL A 27 -6.01 21.02 13.21
N VAL A 28 -5.09 20.45 13.98
CA VAL A 28 -5.32 20.04 15.38
C VAL A 28 -4.47 20.90 16.31
N LEU A 29 -5.05 21.31 17.43
CA LEU A 29 -4.38 22.22 18.39
C LEU A 29 -3.26 21.55 19.19
N GLU A 30 -3.34 20.24 19.40
CA GLU A 30 -2.35 19.48 20.13
C GLU A 30 -1.96 18.20 19.38
N MET A 31 -0.67 17.92 19.31
CA MET A 31 -0.18 16.62 18.85
C MET A 31 -0.65 15.51 19.80
N PRO A 32 -0.97 14.31 19.27
CA PRO A 32 -1.28 13.17 20.12
C PRO A 32 -0.08 12.86 21.02
N SER A 33 -0.27 13.02 22.33
CA SER A 33 0.77 12.72 23.31
C SER A 33 0.46 11.41 24.04
N TRP A 34 1.45 10.52 24.09
CA TRP A 34 1.36 9.30 24.88
C TRP A 34 1.54 9.64 26.35
N LYS A 35 0.48 9.45 27.15
CA LYS A 35 0.54 9.62 28.60
C LYS A 35 1.31 8.47 29.22
N ILE A 36 2.62 8.68 29.41
CA ILE A 36 3.53 7.74 30.07
C ILE A 36 3.28 7.76 31.58
N LYS A 37 2.85 6.62 32.15
CA LYS A 37 2.66 6.44 33.60
C LYS A 37 4.00 6.26 34.31
N SER A 38 4.88 5.42 33.76
CA SER A 38 6.21 5.15 34.32
C SER A 38 7.13 4.51 33.30
N GLU A 39 8.44 4.68 33.44
CA GLU A 39 9.46 3.99 32.66
C GLU A 39 10.10 2.85 33.43
N LYS A 40 10.27 1.70 32.77
CA LYS A 40 11.09 0.58 33.21
C LYS A 40 12.30 0.47 32.29
N LEU A 41 13.32 -0.30 32.70
CA LEU A 41 14.56 -0.47 31.92
C LEU A 41 14.33 -0.82 30.43
N HIS A 42 13.33 -1.66 30.14
CA HIS A 42 13.12 -2.22 28.80
C HIS A 42 11.80 -1.85 28.13
N HIS A 43 10.92 -1.11 28.81
CA HIS A 43 9.60 -0.74 28.32
C HIS A 43 9.00 0.42 29.13
N LEU A 44 7.94 1.02 28.60
CA LEU A 44 7.11 2.01 29.27
C LEU A 44 5.79 1.40 29.69
N ASN A 45 5.24 1.90 30.79
CA ASN A 45 3.82 1.75 31.10
C ASN A 45 3.12 3.02 30.61
N ILE A 46 2.16 2.88 29.70
CA ILE A 46 1.39 4.00 29.15
C ILE A 46 -0.07 3.90 29.59
N GLN A 47 -0.83 4.97 29.38
CA GLN A 47 -2.26 5.00 29.71
C GLN A 47 -3.05 3.92 28.95
N GLY A 48 -4.11 3.40 29.58
CA GLY A 48 -4.92 2.29 29.04
C GLY A 48 -4.37 0.90 29.38
N ASP A 49 -3.43 0.80 30.33
CA ASP A 49 -2.79 -0.44 30.80
C ASP A 49 -2.07 -1.21 29.69
N TYR A 50 -1.50 -0.44 28.75
CA TYR A 50 -0.59 -0.94 27.73
C TYR A 50 0.86 -0.74 28.17
N LEU A 51 1.69 -1.65 27.69
CA LEU A 51 3.14 -1.55 27.70
C LEU A 51 3.59 -1.09 26.32
N ALA A 52 4.56 -0.17 26.28
CA ALA A 52 5.18 0.28 25.04
C ALA A 52 6.67 -0.04 25.02
N LYS A 53 7.20 -0.41 23.86
CA LYS A 53 8.63 -0.53 23.61
C LYS A 53 9.01 0.18 22.33
N CYS A 54 10.04 1.00 22.42
CA CYS A 54 10.53 1.90 21.39
C CYS A 54 11.89 1.43 20.87
N PHE A 55 12.06 1.59 19.56
CA PHE A 55 13.27 1.26 18.82
C PHE A 55 13.67 2.45 17.97
N THR A 56 14.94 2.86 18.03
CA THR A 56 15.51 3.83 17.09
C THR A 56 16.11 3.09 15.89
N LEU A 57 15.84 3.60 14.70
CA LEU A 57 16.57 3.19 13.50
C LEU A 57 18.02 3.63 13.63
N TYR A 58 18.97 2.75 13.30
CA TYR A 58 20.40 3.06 13.35
C TYR A 58 21.20 2.69 12.10
N SER A 59 20.59 1.92 11.19
CA SER A 59 21.20 1.44 9.94
C SER A 59 20.14 1.18 8.89
N LEU A 60 20.46 1.48 7.63
CA LEU A 60 19.61 1.23 6.46
C LEU A 60 20.42 0.51 5.36
N PRO A 61 19.77 -0.25 4.47
CA PRO A 61 20.40 -0.72 3.24
C PRO A 61 20.71 0.45 2.30
N ALA A 62 21.60 0.21 1.33
CA ALA A 62 22.03 1.24 0.38
C ALA A 62 20.95 1.65 -0.62
N ASN A 63 20.04 0.73 -0.96
CA ASN A 63 19.00 0.93 -1.95
C ASN A 63 17.64 0.71 -1.30
N LEU A 64 16.82 1.76 -1.29
CA LEU A 64 15.44 1.75 -0.81
C LEU A 64 14.57 2.49 -1.82
N GLY A 65 13.36 1.98 -2.03
CA GLY A 65 12.35 2.68 -2.82
C GLY A 65 11.78 3.89 -2.07
N PRO A 66 11.14 4.82 -2.79
CA PRO A 66 10.35 5.89 -2.17
C PRO A 66 9.32 5.31 -1.18
N ALA A 67 9.04 6.07 -0.12
CA ALA A 67 8.06 5.73 0.92
C ALA A 67 8.30 4.39 1.64
N TRP A 68 9.53 3.88 1.63
CA TRP A 68 9.91 2.66 2.35
C TRP A 68 9.46 2.65 3.83
N VAL A 69 9.42 3.81 4.49
CA VAL A 69 8.97 3.92 5.89
C VAL A 69 7.58 3.33 6.14
N HIS A 70 6.70 3.30 5.14
CA HIS A 70 5.38 2.65 5.26
C HIS A 70 5.47 1.15 5.53
N SER A 71 6.54 0.47 5.08
CA SER A 71 6.75 -0.94 5.37
C SER A 71 6.91 -1.23 6.87
N LEU A 72 7.25 -0.20 7.67
CA LEU A 72 7.38 -0.31 9.13
C LEU A 72 6.05 -0.23 9.87
N LEU A 73 4.96 0.20 9.22
CA LEU A 73 3.63 0.28 9.83
C LEU A 73 2.98 -1.08 10.04
N ALA A 74 3.39 -2.11 9.28
CA ALA A 74 2.93 -3.47 9.49
C ALA A 74 3.51 -4.10 10.79
N PRO A 75 4.82 -4.00 11.08
CA PRO A 75 5.40 -4.56 12.31
C PRO A 75 5.39 -3.62 13.53
N ALA A 76 5.00 -2.36 13.41
CA ALA A 76 5.00 -1.38 14.50
C ALA A 76 3.63 -0.67 14.63
N ASP A 77 3.26 -0.33 15.86
CA ASP A 77 2.00 0.36 16.17
C ASP A 77 2.08 1.88 15.90
N MET A 78 3.28 2.44 15.90
CA MET A 78 3.52 3.85 15.56
C MET A 78 4.94 4.05 15.03
N ILE A 79 5.08 4.92 14.03
CA ILE A 79 6.36 5.46 13.57
C ILE A 79 6.37 6.97 13.82
N SER A 80 7.40 7.44 14.50
CA SER A 80 7.70 8.87 14.66
C SER A 80 8.97 9.22 13.87
N ILE A 81 8.91 10.30 13.12
CA ILE A 81 10.01 10.80 12.29
C ILE A 81 10.26 12.25 12.69
N THR A 82 11.46 12.52 13.18
CA THR A 82 11.93 13.88 13.44
C THR A 82 12.92 14.26 12.35
N ILE A 83 12.64 15.38 11.68
CA ILE A 83 13.44 15.89 10.56
C ILE A 83 13.96 17.26 10.96
N GLN A 84 15.27 17.47 10.82
CA GLN A 84 15.90 18.76 11.10
C GLN A 84 16.86 19.13 9.97
N PRO A 85 16.68 20.26 9.27
CA PRO A 85 17.65 20.72 8.28
C PRO A 85 18.97 21.10 8.95
N ILE A 86 20.08 20.81 8.27
CA ILE A 86 21.42 21.15 8.74
C ILE A 86 21.86 22.42 8.03
N GLN A 87 22.39 23.39 8.80
CA GLN A 87 22.98 24.61 8.24
C GLN A 87 24.06 24.28 7.21
N HIS A 88 24.05 24.98 6.08
CA HIS A 88 24.87 24.68 4.91
C HIS A 88 26.36 24.50 5.24
N ASP A 89 26.97 25.45 5.95
CA ASP A 89 28.39 25.38 6.34
C ASP A 89 28.71 24.14 7.17
N LYS A 90 27.81 23.77 8.09
CA LYS A 90 27.95 22.56 8.92
C LYS A 90 27.80 21.30 8.07
N ALA A 91 26.86 21.28 7.12
CA ALA A 91 26.66 20.16 6.21
C ALA A 91 27.90 19.92 5.33
N VAL A 92 28.45 20.98 4.73
CA VAL A 92 29.69 20.93 3.94
C VAL A 92 30.87 20.46 4.80
N GLY A 93 31.03 21.01 6.01
CA GLY A 93 32.10 20.60 6.92
C GLY A 93 31.99 19.13 7.37
N GLN A 94 30.79 18.64 7.66
CA GLN A 94 30.54 17.24 8.02
C GLN A 94 30.81 16.30 6.84
N MET A 95 30.31 16.63 5.65
CA MET A 95 30.52 15.81 4.46
C MET A 95 31.98 15.77 4.02
N ASN A 96 32.71 16.89 4.12
CA ASN A 96 34.16 16.90 3.87
C ASN A 96 34.89 15.87 4.76
N ARG A 97 34.63 15.89 6.08
CA ARG A 97 35.23 14.92 7.02
C ARG A 97 34.86 13.49 6.68
N TYR A 98 33.60 13.24 6.33
CA TYR A 98 33.13 11.91 5.95
C TYR A 98 33.79 11.41 4.66
N THR A 99 33.85 12.26 3.62
CA THR A 99 34.49 11.94 2.34
C THR A 99 35.96 11.60 2.54
N THR A 100 36.73 12.37 3.32
CA THR A 100 38.13 12.06 3.63
C THR A 100 38.30 10.70 4.33
N LEU A 101 37.42 10.38 5.28
CA LEU A 101 37.44 9.09 5.98
C LEU A 101 37.16 7.92 5.03
N VAL A 102 36.17 8.04 4.16
CA VAL A 102 35.78 6.99 3.22
C VAL A 102 36.82 6.83 2.11
N GLN A 103 37.40 7.92 1.59
CA GLN A 103 38.51 7.89 0.63
C GLN A 103 39.71 7.12 1.19
N THR A 104 40.08 7.38 2.45
CA THR A 104 41.17 6.67 3.11
C THR A 104 40.89 5.17 3.22
N ALA A 105 39.63 4.78 3.40
CA ALA A 105 39.20 3.39 3.47
C ALA A 105 38.95 2.74 2.09
N ALA A 106 38.80 3.53 1.02
CA ALA A 106 38.46 3.06 -0.33
C ALA A 106 39.53 2.15 -0.93
N SER A 107 40.80 2.40 -0.60
CA SER A 107 41.95 1.57 -1.02
C SER A 107 41.88 0.13 -0.50
N LYS A 108 41.06 -0.14 0.53
CA LYS A 108 40.98 -1.44 1.20
C LYS A 108 39.78 -2.30 0.77
N SER A 109 38.78 -1.74 0.06
CA SER A 109 37.57 -2.48 -0.33
C SER A 109 36.77 -1.79 -1.43
N TYR A 110 36.30 -2.57 -2.42
CA TYR A 110 35.39 -2.11 -3.48
C TYR A 110 34.11 -1.44 -2.92
N LYS A 111 33.55 -1.96 -1.82
CA LYS A 111 32.37 -1.37 -1.17
C LYS A 111 32.65 0.05 -0.64
N MET A 112 33.87 0.30 -0.18
CA MET A 112 34.29 1.62 0.29
C MET A 112 34.60 2.56 -0.88
N ALA A 113 35.10 2.03 -2.00
CA ALA A 113 35.27 2.81 -3.23
C ALA A 113 33.93 3.37 -3.75
N ASN A 114 32.87 2.55 -3.80
CA ASN A 114 31.55 3.05 -4.20
C ASN A 114 31.01 4.13 -3.23
N ARG A 115 31.17 3.91 -1.91
CA ARG A 115 30.79 4.93 -0.92
C ARG A 115 31.58 6.23 -1.06
N SER A 116 32.85 6.14 -1.44
CA SER A 116 33.70 7.31 -1.69
C SER A 116 33.14 8.15 -2.83
N ALA A 117 32.85 7.51 -3.97
CA ALA A 117 32.28 8.18 -5.13
C ALA A 117 30.94 8.87 -4.81
N ILE A 118 30.04 8.18 -4.09
CA ILE A 118 28.76 8.76 -3.65
C ILE A 118 28.98 9.95 -2.71
N SER A 119 29.90 9.82 -1.74
CA SER A 119 30.18 10.91 -0.78
C SER A 119 30.74 12.17 -1.46
N GLU A 120 31.56 11.99 -2.50
CA GLU A 120 32.13 13.07 -3.30
C GLU A 120 31.06 13.77 -4.13
N GLN A 121 30.14 13.02 -4.76
CA GLN A 121 29.00 13.58 -5.48
C GLN A 121 28.10 14.43 -4.57
N VAL A 122 27.76 13.92 -3.38
CA VAL A 122 26.95 14.66 -2.41
C VAL A 122 27.67 15.92 -1.92
N LEU A 123 28.97 15.83 -1.64
CA LEU A 123 29.77 17.00 -1.24
C LEU A 123 29.83 18.07 -2.34
N LEU A 124 30.00 17.68 -3.59
CA LEU A 124 30.00 18.58 -4.74
C LEU A 124 28.64 19.28 -4.88
N ALA A 125 27.55 18.51 -4.83
CA ALA A 125 26.18 19.05 -4.91
C ALA A 125 25.87 20.01 -3.74
N LEU A 126 26.32 19.69 -2.52
CA LEU A 126 26.20 20.58 -1.37
C LEU A 126 26.99 21.88 -1.59
N THR A 127 28.22 21.79 -2.09
CA THR A 127 29.07 22.96 -2.36
C THR A 127 28.43 23.87 -3.42
N ARG A 128 27.77 23.27 -4.42
CA ARG A 128 26.99 23.99 -5.45
C ARG A 128 25.60 24.45 -4.99
N GLN A 129 25.19 24.12 -3.77
CA GLN A 129 23.85 24.38 -3.24
C GLN A 129 22.71 23.74 -4.05
N GLU A 130 23.00 22.66 -4.77
CA GLU A 130 22.01 21.88 -5.53
C GLU A 130 21.21 20.93 -4.61
N THR A 131 21.72 20.66 -3.40
CA THR A 131 21.05 19.82 -2.41
C THR A 131 21.21 20.36 -0.99
N LYS A 132 20.50 19.74 -0.04
CA LYS A 132 20.53 20.03 1.41
C LYS A 132 20.71 18.72 2.18
N LEU A 133 21.32 18.82 3.36
CA LEU A 133 21.48 17.70 4.28
C LEU A 133 20.53 17.86 5.48
N PHE A 134 19.92 16.76 5.88
CA PHE A 134 18.96 16.71 6.98
C PHE A 134 19.39 15.68 8.01
N SER A 135 19.09 15.95 9.27
CA SER A 135 19.17 14.98 10.36
C SER A 135 17.80 14.35 10.58
N PHE A 136 17.74 13.04 10.37
CA PHE A 136 16.55 12.22 10.59
C PHE A 136 16.72 11.39 11.86
N ARG A 137 15.69 11.35 12.70
CA ARG A 137 15.55 10.37 13.79
C ARG A 137 14.24 9.63 13.61
N ILE A 138 14.30 8.31 13.58
CA ILE A 138 13.13 7.46 13.37
C ILE A 138 12.97 6.58 14.58
N VAL A 139 11.79 6.65 15.21
CA VAL A 139 11.40 5.85 16.36
C VAL A 139 10.20 4.98 15.97
N ALA A 140 10.34 3.68 16.10
CA ALA A 140 9.24 2.72 16.00
C ALA A 140 8.78 2.33 17.40
N MET A 141 7.47 2.37 17.66
CA MET A 141 6.87 1.94 18.91
C MET A 141 6.03 0.68 18.70
N ILE A 142 6.14 -0.25 19.64
CA ILE A 142 5.32 -1.45 19.73
C ILE A 142 4.52 -1.39 21.02
N LEU A 143 3.22 -1.70 20.94
CA LEU A 143 2.29 -1.77 22.04
C LEU A 143 1.92 -3.23 22.36
N ALA A 144 1.67 -3.51 23.63
CA ALA A 144 1.16 -4.80 24.08
C ALA A 144 0.43 -4.65 25.42
N LYS A 145 -0.51 -5.58 25.70
CA LYS A 145 -1.23 -5.59 27.00
C LYS A 145 -0.42 -6.20 28.14
N ASP A 146 0.58 -7.02 27.82
CA ASP A 146 1.38 -7.74 28.82
C ASP A 146 2.81 -7.96 28.35
N ILE A 147 3.69 -8.28 29.29
CA ILE A 147 5.15 -8.41 29.07
C ILE A 147 5.46 -9.58 28.12
N LYS A 148 4.70 -10.67 28.16
CA LYS A 148 4.93 -11.85 27.31
C LYS A 148 4.64 -11.49 25.86
N THR A 149 3.49 -10.87 25.61
CA THR A 149 3.11 -10.37 24.28
C THR A 149 4.11 -9.33 23.79
N LEU A 150 4.52 -8.37 24.62
CA LEU A 150 5.51 -7.35 24.27
C LEU A 150 6.84 -7.97 23.81
N LYS A 151 7.31 -9.01 24.50
CA LYS A 151 8.54 -9.73 24.13
C LYS A 151 8.39 -10.42 22.77
N ILE A 152 7.25 -11.04 22.51
CA ILE A 152 6.98 -11.76 21.25
C ILE A 152 6.89 -10.77 20.08
N THR A 153 6.09 -9.71 20.21
CA THR A 153 5.91 -8.69 19.16
C THR A 153 7.22 -7.94 18.91
N SER A 154 7.99 -7.61 19.95
CA SER A 154 9.33 -7.02 19.82
C SER A 154 10.32 -7.90 19.05
N LYS A 155 10.31 -9.22 19.28
CA LYS A 155 11.12 -10.17 18.51
C LYS A 155 10.64 -10.24 17.05
N SER A 156 9.33 -10.22 16.83
CA SER A 156 8.73 -10.22 15.50
C SER A 156 9.12 -8.97 14.70
N PHE A 157 9.06 -7.79 15.33
CA PHE A 157 9.49 -6.53 14.75
C PHE A 157 10.96 -6.60 14.30
N ARG A 158 11.88 -6.97 15.22
CA ARG A 158 13.31 -7.10 14.87
C ARG A 158 13.53 -8.10 13.72
N ARG A 159 12.81 -9.23 13.71
CA ARG A 159 12.92 -10.21 12.62
C ARG A 159 12.51 -9.61 11.27
N GLN A 160 11.37 -8.90 11.24
CA GLN A 160 10.85 -8.28 10.02
C GLN A 160 11.75 -7.16 9.52
N THR A 161 12.21 -6.26 10.41
CA THR A 161 13.11 -5.16 10.01
C THR A 161 14.48 -5.67 9.57
N ASN A 162 15.01 -6.71 10.22
CA ASN A 162 16.26 -7.35 9.80
C ASN A 162 16.15 -7.99 8.41
N ALA A 163 14.99 -8.58 8.07
CA ALA A 163 14.73 -9.09 6.72
C ALA A 163 14.71 -7.97 5.67
N MET A 164 14.31 -6.76 6.07
CA MET A 164 14.40 -5.53 5.27
C MET A 164 15.79 -4.88 5.30
N LEU A 165 16.78 -5.50 5.96
CA LEU A 165 18.13 -4.97 6.19
C LEU A 165 18.16 -3.63 6.95
N ALA A 166 17.08 -3.30 7.66
CA ALA A 166 16.97 -2.11 8.50
C ALA A 166 17.28 -2.45 9.96
N GLY A 167 18.34 -1.82 10.47
CA GLY A 167 18.81 -2.02 11.84
C GLY A 167 18.05 -1.13 12.81
N PHE A 168 17.32 -1.75 13.74
CA PHE A 168 16.62 -1.08 14.82
C PHE A 168 17.14 -1.54 16.17
N ASP A 169 17.29 -0.61 17.12
CA ASP A 169 17.66 -0.95 18.48
C ASP A 169 16.86 -0.21 19.55
N ALA A 170 16.64 -0.88 20.66
CA ALA A 170 15.94 -0.36 21.82
C ALA A 170 16.95 0.01 22.89
N THR A 171 17.20 1.31 23.07
CA THR A 171 18.06 1.79 24.14
C THR A 171 17.36 1.68 25.48
N ILE A 172 18.07 1.09 26.44
CA ILE A 172 17.62 0.87 27.82
C ILE A 172 17.39 2.23 28.50
N SER A 173 16.27 2.38 29.21
CA SER A 173 15.91 3.59 29.98
C SER A 173 15.89 4.91 29.19
N LYS A 174 15.73 4.84 27.86
CA LYS A 174 15.57 6.00 26.97
C LYS A 174 14.25 5.98 26.21
N GLN A 175 13.35 5.07 26.58
CA GLN A 175 12.09 4.82 25.89
C GLN A 175 11.17 6.05 25.97
N ALA A 176 11.12 6.71 27.13
CA ALA A 176 10.29 7.91 27.30
C ALA A 176 10.82 9.08 26.46
N MET A 177 12.16 9.24 26.43
CA MET A 177 12.84 10.27 25.64
C MET A 177 12.64 10.04 24.14
N MET A 178 12.66 8.77 23.68
CA MET A 178 12.35 8.43 22.29
C MET A 178 10.95 8.88 21.87
N LEU A 179 9.93 8.69 22.72
CA LEU A 179 8.55 9.06 22.39
C LEU A 179 8.27 10.55 22.52
N LYS A 180 8.80 11.21 23.55
CA LYS A 180 8.47 12.62 23.85
C LYS A 180 9.32 13.61 23.07
N GLU A 181 10.61 13.30 22.90
CA GLU A 181 11.60 14.24 22.36
C GLU A 181 12.13 13.78 20.99
N GLY A 182 11.63 12.66 20.45
CA GLY A 182 12.16 12.08 19.22
C GLY A 182 13.62 11.63 19.36
N TRP A 183 14.07 11.32 20.58
CA TRP A 183 15.44 10.89 20.81
C TRP A 183 15.75 9.60 20.06
N GLY A 184 16.94 9.52 19.48
CA GLY A 184 17.38 8.39 18.68
C GLY A 184 18.69 8.68 17.99
N LYS A 185 19.22 7.67 17.29
CA LYS A 185 20.43 7.85 16.50
C LYS A 185 20.11 8.75 15.30
N PRO A 186 20.80 9.90 15.14
CA PRO A 186 20.62 10.73 13.95
C PRO A 186 21.20 10.02 12.73
N LEU A 187 20.42 10.00 11.65
CA LEU A 187 20.83 9.63 10.32
C LEU A 187 20.94 10.90 9.48
N PHE A 188 22.02 11.04 8.73
CA PHE A 188 22.26 12.19 7.87
C PHE A 188 21.87 11.83 6.44
N ILE A 189 20.92 12.56 5.89
CA ILE A 189 20.22 12.20 4.65
C ILE A 189 20.18 13.41 3.73
N GLU A 190 20.57 13.20 2.49
CA GLU A 190 20.53 14.19 1.43
C GLU A 190 19.08 14.35 0.91
N LEU A 191 18.73 15.54 0.40
CA LEU A 191 17.37 15.92 0.01
C LEU A 191 16.66 14.89 -0.88
N GLY A 192 17.29 14.44 -1.98
CA GLY A 192 16.71 13.45 -2.89
C GLY A 192 16.45 12.11 -2.21
N SER A 193 17.31 11.72 -1.27
CA SER A 193 17.17 10.49 -0.48
C SER A 193 16.08 10.55 0.59
N CYS A 194 15.55 11.74 0.93
CA CYS A 194 14.49 11.89 1.93
C CYS A 194 13.17 11.23 1.51
N ALA A 195 12.96 10.98 0.20
CA ALA A 195 11.76 10.35 -0.34
C ALA A 195 11.48 8.96 0.27
N ILE A 196 12.48 8.25 0.79
CA ILE A 196 12.28 6.94 1.44
C ILE A 196 11.48 7.05 2.75
N PHE A 197 11.45 8.24 3.36
CA PHE A 197 10.68 8.56 4.57
C PHE A 197 9.37 9.27 4.29
N TYR A 198 8.95 9.36 3.03
CA TYR A 198 7.72 10.01 2.66
C TYR A 198 6.51 9.29 3.30
N PRO A 199 5.73 9.95 4.19
CA PRO A 199 4.71 9.29 5.02
C PRO A 199 3.29 9.37 4.44
N PHE A 200 3.13 9.94 3.25
CA PHE A 200 1.83 10.19 2.60
C PHE A 200 1.54 9.25 1.44
N VAL A 201 2.09 8.03 1.47
CA VAL A 201 1.74 7.01 0.48
C VAL A 201 0.67 6.10 1.05
N SER A 202 -0.54 6.21 0.53
CA SER A 202 -1.53 5.16 0.69
C SER A 202 -1.26 4.09 -0.35
N ALA A 203 -0.88 2.88 0.09
CA ALA A 203 -0.99 1.68 -0.75
C ALA A 203 -2.44 1.16 -0.80
N ASP A 204 -3.35 1.79 -0.06
CA ASP A 204 -4.74 1.38 0.04
C ASP A 204 -5.53 2.04 -1.09
N MET A 205 -6.11 1.20 -1.95
CA MET A 205 -7.08 1.63 -2.95
C MET A 205 -8.38 1.95 -2.21
N LEU A 206 -8.63 3.24 -1.98
CA LEU A 206 -9.77 3.77 -1.23
C LEU A 206 -10.60 4.69 -2.13
N GLU A 207 -11.26 4.11 -3.14
CA GLU A 207 -12.01 4.86 -4.15
C GLU A 207 -13.44 5.16 -3.64
N VAL A 208 -13.57 6.18 -2.79
CA VAL A 208 -14.84 6.64 -2.21
C VAL A 208 -15.35 7.91 -2.92
N PRO A 209 -16.69 8.17 -2.93
CA PRO A 209 -17.77 7.39 -2.31
C PRO A 209 -18.34 6.27 -3.21
N ASN A 210 -17.95 6.22 -4.48
CA ASN A 210 -18.62 5.40 -5.50
C ASN A 210 -18.06 3.98 -5.68
N GLY A 211 -16.99 3.61 -4.96
CA GLY A 211 -16.48 2.24 -5.00
C GLY A 211 -17.23 1.20 -4.17
N ILE A 212 -16.96 -0.08 -4.45
CA ILE A 212 -17.37 -1.24 -3.66
C ILE A 212 -16.17 -1.78 -2.88
N THR A 213 -16.40 -2.26 -1.66
CA THR A 213 -15.35 -2.98 -0.93
C THR A 213 -15.03 -4.29 -1.66
N LEU A 214 -13.77 -4.63 -1.86
CA LEU A 214 -13.32 -5.91 -2.40
C LEU A 214 -12.84 -6.83 -1.26
N GLY A 215 -12.09 -6.27 -0.33
CA GLY A 215 -11.53 -7.02 0.80
C GLY A 215 -10.74 -6.09 1.72
N VAL A 216 -9.67 -6.63 2.29
CA VAL A 216 -8.74 -5.88 3.14
C VAL A 216 -7.31 -6.05 2.63
N ASN A 217 -6.55 -4.97 2.69
CA ASN A 217 -5.12 -5.01 2.45
C ASN A 217 -4.46 -5.79 3.60
N LYS A 218 -3.73 -6.87 3.28
CA LYS A 218 -3.11 -7.73 4.30
C LYS A 218 -1.98 -7.04 5.06
N SER A 219 -1.35 -6.04 4.47
CA SER A 219 -0.23 -5.32 5.06
C SER A 219 -0.68 -4.24 6.04
N THR A 220 -1.75 -3.51 5.68
CA THR A 220 -2.23 -2.34 6.44
C THR A 220 -3.50 -2.64 7.25
N GLY A 221 -4.26 -3.68 6.90
CA GLY A 221 -5.58 -3.97 7.48
C GLY A 221 -6.69 -3.02 7.01
N ALA A 222 -6.39 -2.09 6.11
CA ALA A 222 -7.34 -1.15 5.54
C ALA A 222 -8.27 -1.84 4.52
N PRO A 223 -9.48 -1.32 4.27
CA PRO A 223 -10.36 -1.88 3.26
C PRO A 223 -9.80 -1.55 1.87
N VAL A 224 -10.01 -2.45 0.93
CA VAL A 224 -9.77 -2.20 -0.48
C VAL A 224 -11.12 -1.82 -1.07
N ILE A 225 -11.30 -0.56 -1.46
CA ILE A 225 -12.51 -0.02 -2.07
C ILE A 225 -12.18 0.34 -3.53
N TYR A 226 -12.89 -0.30 -4.45
CA TYR A 226 -12.68 -0.19 -5.89
C TYR A 226 -13.90 0.44 -6.57
N ASP A 227 -13.66 1.49 -7.35
CA ASP A 227 -14.63 2.15 -8.20
C ASP A 227 -14.29 1.91 -9.67
N TYR A 228 -15.11 1.09 -10.32
CA TYR A 228 -14.92 0.78 -11.73
C TYR A 228 -15.20 1.98 -12.63
N THR A 229 -15.95 2.98 -12.16
CA THR A 229 -16.34 4.15 -12.97
C THR A 229 -15.19 5.13 -13.19
N GLN A 230 -14.13 5.04 -12.38
CA GLN A 230 -12.90 5.82 -12.54
C GLN A 230 -11.96 5.25 -13.61
N ARG A 231 -12.36 4.21 -14.33
CA ARG A 231 -11.56 3.56 -15.37
C ARG A 231 -12.04 3.98 -16.74
N ASP A 232 -11.11 4.05 -17.70
CA ASP A 232 -11.44 4.28 -19.10
C ASP A 232 -12.32 3.16 -19.68
N ASN A 233 -12.20 1.95 -19.12
CA ASN A 233 -13.03 0.79 -19.45
C ASN A 233 -13.45 0.04 -18.18
N TYR A 234 -14.70 -0.40 -18.14
CA TYR A 234 -15.35 -1.07 -17.02
C TYR A 234 -15.16 -2.59 -16.98
N ASN A 235 -14.45 -3.16 -17.96
CA ASN A 235 -14.16 -4.59 -18.03
C ASN A 235 -13.25 -5.05 -16.89
N ILE A 236 -13.59 -6.18 -16.26
CA ILE A 236 -12.82 -6.80 -15.17
C ILE A 236 -12.42 -8.23 -15.55
N LEU A 237 -11.14 -8.56 -15.41
CA LEU A 237 -10.60 -9.90 -15.62
C LEU A 237 -10.18 -10.54 -14.29
N LEU A 238 -10.79 -11.67 -13.92
CA LEU A 238 -10.45 -12.44 -12.73
C LEU A 238 -9.70 -13.73 -13.10
N LEU A 239 -8.39 -13.76 -12.84
CA LEU A 239 -7.53 -14.92 -13.07
C LEU A 239 -7.14 -15.58 -11.75
N ALA A 240 -7.34 -16.89 -11.64
CA ALA A 240 -6.88 -17.67 -10.50
C ALA A 240 -6.74 -19.15 -10.87
N THR A 241 -5.90 -19.87 -10.13
CA THR A 241 -5.85 -21.34 -10.18
C THR A 241 -7.13 -21.95 -9.58
N SER A 242 -7.40 -23.22 -9.89
CA SER A 242 -8.53 -23.94 -9.29
C SER A 242 -8.41 -23.94 -7.76
N GLY A 243 -9.52 -23.67 -7.06
CA GLY A 243 -9.57 -23.59 -5.60
C GLY A 243 -9.05 -22.29 -4.97
N ALA A 244 -8.48 -21.35 -5.75
CA ALA A 244 -7.95 -20.10 -5.20
C ALA A 244 -9.03 -19.05 -4.84
N GLY A 245 -10.31 -19.37 -5.02
CA GLY A 245 -11.43 -18.52 -4.63
C GLY A 245 -11.98 -17.60 -5.73
N LYS A 246 -11.67 -17.84 -7.02
CA LYS A 246 -12.18 -17.06 -8.17
C LYS A 246 -13.70 -16.81 -8.08
N SER A 247 -14.47 -17.88 -7.90
CA SER A 247 -15.93 -17.82 -7.87
C SER A 247 -16.49 -17.10 -6.65
N VAL A 248 -15.81 -17.23 -5.50
CA VAL A 248 -16.16 -16.49 -4.28
C VAL A 248 -15.96 -14.99 -4.53
N THR A 249 -14.81 -14.60 -5.08
CA THR A 249 -14.51 -13.21 -5.42
C THR A 249 -15.51 -12.64 -6.42
N ALA A 250 -15.84 -13.39 -7.47
CA ALA A 250 -16.83 -12.97 -8.48
C ALA A 250 -18.22 -12.74 -7.87
N LYS A 251 -18.72 -13.68 -7.05
CA LYS A 251 -20.00 -13.55 -6.33
C LYS A 251 -20.02 -12.34 -5.39
N VAL A 252 -18.91 -12.09 -4.70
CA VAL A 252 -18.76 -10.94 -3.80
C VAL A 252 -18.82 -9.62 -4.56
N ILE A 253 -18.09 -9.49 -5.67
CA ILE A 253 -18.13 -8.31 -6.54
C ILE A 253 -19.56 -8.09 -7.04
N LEU A 254 -20.17 -9.13 -7.60
CA LEU A 254 -21.52 -9.07 -8.15
C LEU A 254 -22.54 -8.61 -7.11
N THR A 255 -22.58 -9.26 -5.95
CA THR A 255 -23.52 -8.94 -4.87
C THR A 255 -23.37 -7.49 -4.41
N ARG A 256 -22.13 -6.99 -4.31
CA ARG A 256 -21.86 -5.62 -3.86
C ARG A 256 -22.23 -4.59 -4.91
N LEU A 257 -22.02 -4.89 -6.19
CA LEU A 257 -22.47 -4.03 -7.29
C LEU A 257 -23.99 -3.97 -7.35
N MET A 258 -24.70 -5.10 -7.30
CA MET A 258 -26.17 -5.13 -7.30
C MET A 258 -26.77 -4.35 -6.13
N LYS A 259 -26.17 -4.46 -4.93
CA LYS A 259 -26.60 -3.66 -3.77
C LYS A 259 -26.36 -2.16 -3.96
N LYS A 260 -25.30 -1.78 -4.66
CA LYS A 260 -24.95 -0.38 -4.91
C LYS A 260 -25.78 0.23 -6.05
N TYR A 261 -26.08 -0.57 -7.05
CA TYR A 261 -26.81 -0.19 -8.26
C TYR A 261 -28.03 -1.11 -8.42
N PRO A 262 -29.15 -0.82 -7.70
CA PRO A 262 -30.33 -1.68 -7.71
C PRO A 262 -30.94 -1.89 -9.10
N ASP A 263 -30.78 -0.91 -9.99
CA ASP A 263 -31.32 -0.94 -11.35
C ASP A 263 -30.38 -1.64 -12.36
N CYS A 264 -29.25 -2.20 -11.91
CA CYS A 264 -28.31 -2.85 -12.82
C CYS A 264 -28.86 -4.18 -13.33
N LEU A 265 -28.71 -4.43 -14.64
CA LEU A 265 -29.04 -5.71 -15.24
C LEU A 265 -27.85 -6.66 -15.09
N VAL A 266 -28.13 -7.87 -14.62
CA VAL A 266 -27.12 -8.90 -14.36
C VAL A 266 -27.38 -10.11 -15.23
N TYR A 267 -26.38 -10.48 -16.02
CA TYR A 267 -26.38 -11.69 -16.83
C TYR A 267 -25.16 -12.54 -16.47
N ILE A 268 -25.38 -13.83 -16.17
CA ILE A 268 -24.33 -14.76 -15.75
C ILE A 268 -24.37 -15.98 -16.66
N ILE A 269 -23.26 -16.25 -17.34
CA ILE A 269 -23.06 -17.49 -18.10
C ILE A 269 -22.26 -18.44 -17.21
N ASP A 270 -22.93 -19.47 -16.69
CA ASP A 270 -22.36 -20.38 -15.70
C ASP A 270 -22.37 -21.84 -16.20
N PRO A 271 -21.31 -22.29 -16.89
CA PRO A 271 -21.22 -23.65 -17.39
C PRO A 271 -21.01 -24.70 -16.28
N GLN A 272 -20.72 -24.29 -15.04
CA GLN A 272 -20.45 -25.20 -13.92
C GLN A 272 -21.60 -25.23 -12.89
N GLY A 273 -22.62 -24.40 -13.06
CA GLY A 273 -23.78 -24.34 -12.16
C GLY A 273 -23.44 -23.87 -10.73
N GLU A 274 -22.33 -23.16 -10.54
CA GLU A 274 -21.91 -22.65 -9.24
C GLU A 274 -22.83 -21.56 -8.68
N TYR A 275 -23.58 -20.84 -9.53
CA TYR A 275 -24.44 -19.73 -9.15
C TYR A 275 -25.87 -20.16 -8.80
N ASP A 276 -26.30 -21.37 -9.18
CA ASP A 276 -27.65 -21.90 -8.91
C ASP A 276 -28.04 -21.74 -7.43
N SER A 277 -27.10 -22.03 -6.53
CA SER A 277 -27.29 -21.95 -5.07
C SER A 277 -27.58 -20.55 -4.51
N ILE A 278 -27.26 -19.49 -5.26
CA ILE A 278 -27.41 -18.10 -4.80
C ILE A 278 -28.42 -17.28 -5.61
N THR A 279 -29.06 -17.90 -6.61
CA THR A 279 -30.07 -17.27 -7.48
C THR A 279 -31.20 -16.63 -6.67
N GLN A 280 -31.77 -17.35 -5.70
CA GLN A 280 -32.80 -16.83 -4.80
C GLN A 280 -32.32 -15.66 -3.94
N TYR A 281 -31.06 -15.67 -3.51
CA TYR A 281 -30.52 -14.61 -2.67
C TYR A 281 -30.23 -13.33 -3.48
N LEU A 282 -29.87 -13.48 -4.74
CA LEU A 282 -29.60 -12.37 -5.65
C LEU A 282 -30.82 -11.89 -6.42
N ASP A 283 -31.98 -12.55 -6.24
CA ASP A 283 -33.19 -12.31 -7.02
C ASP A 283 -32.94 -12.40 -8.55
N ILE A 284 -32.15 -13.39 -8.96
CA ILE A 284 -31.81 -13.65 -10.37
C ILE A 284 -32.55 -14.89 -10.84
N LEU A 285 -33.15 -14.81 -12.03
CA LEU A 285 -33.85 -15.93 -12.66
C LEU A 285 -32.86 -16.96 -13.25
N PRO A 286 -32.84 -18.22 -12.78
CA PRO A 286 -32.07 -19.26 -13.43
C PRO A 286 -32.71 -19.71 -14.74
N ILE A 287 -31.95 -19.66 -15.83
CA ILE A 287 -32.33 -20.24 -17.12
C ILE A 287 -31.39 -21.43 -17.40
N ARG A 288 -31.94 -22.64 -17.33
CA ARG A 288 -31.18 -23.87 -17.62
C ARG A 288 -31.35 -24.28 -19.08
N VAL A 289 -30.24 -24.26 -19.82
CA VAL A 289 -30.17 -24.77 -21.19
C VAL A 289 -30.12 -26.30 -21.14
N THR A 290 -31.26 -26.95 -21.37
CA THR A 290 -31.40 -28.41 -21.41
C THR A 290 -32.10 -28.83 -22.69
N GLN A 291 -31.93 -30.09 -23.11
CA GLN A 291 -32.60 -30.62 -24.32
C GLN A 291 -34.12 -30.79 -24.15
N GLN A 292 -34.65 -30.66 -22.93
CA GLN A 292 -36.06 -30.91 -22.63
C GLN A 292 -36.95 -29.67 -22.82
N LYS A 293 -36.35 -28.47 -22.88
CA LYS A 293 -37.09 -27.21 -22.97
C LYS A 293 -36.49 -26.35 -24.07
N GLU A 294 -37.30 -26.02 -25.07
CA GLU A 294 -36.96 -24.99 -26.04
C GLU A 294 -36.90 -23.64 -25.34
N LEU A 295 -35.78 -22.93 -25.53
CA LEU A 295 -35.55 -21.62 -24.91
C LEU A 295 -35.75 -20.45 -25.87
N GLY A 296 -36.09 -20.73 -27.13
CA GLY A 296 -36.30 -19.69 -28.15
C GLY A 296 -35.03 -18.93 -28.55
N PHE A 297 -33.84 -19.46 -28.26
CA PHE A 297 -32.55 -18.86 -28.64
C PHE A 297 -32.17 -19.10 -30.11
N ASP A 298 -33.16 -19.15 -31.00
CA ASP A 298 -32.91 -19.23 -32.44
C ASP A 298 -32.38 -17.88 -32.93
N PRO A 299 -31.13 -17.79 -33.45
CA PRO A 299 -30.57 -16.53 -33.92
C PRO A 299 -31.44 -15.83 -34.98
N PHE A 300 -32.15 -16.58 -35.83
CA PHE A 300 -33.01 -15.99 -36.87
C PHE A 300 -34.30 -15.36 -36.31
N ASN A 301 -34.71 -15.74 -35.10
CA ASN A 301 -35.83 -15.11 -34.42
C ASN A 301 -35.39 -13.92 -33.55
N LEU A 302 -34.09 -13.75 -33.30
CA LEU A 302 -33.54 -12.77 -32.36
C LEU A 302 -32.74 -11.65 -33.02
N PHE A 303 -32.17 -11.90 -34.20
CA PHE A 303 -31.28 -10.98 -34.90
C PHE A 303 -31.68 -10.86 -36.36
N GLU A 304 -31.17 -9.83 -37.03
CA GLU A 304 -31.27 -9.68 -38.48
C GLU A 304 -30.67 -10.90 -39.19
N SER A 305 -31.26 -11.29 -40.32
CA SER A 305 -30.93 -12.52 -41.06
C SER A 305 -29.44 -12.71 -41.35
N ASN A 306 -28.72 -11.62 -41.65
CA ASN A 306 -27.28 -11.70 -41.88
C ASN A 306 -26.47 -11.94 -40.60
N ASP A 307 -26.82 -11.27 -39.50
CA ASP A 307 -26.14 -11.42 -38.21
C ASP A 307 -26.42 -12.81 -37.63
N ALA A 308 -27.66 -13.29 -37.74
CA ALA A 308 -28.06 -14.64 -37.36
C ALA A 308 -27.24 -15.71 -38.10
N ALA A 309 -27.07 -15.55 -39.41
CA ALA A 309 -26.26 -16.46 -40.23
C ALA A 309 -24.76 -16.42 -39.85
N GLU A 310 -24.22 -15.24 -39.49
CA GLU A 310 -22.85 -15.13 -39.01
C GLU A 310 -22.66 -15.77 -37.63
N ILE A 311 -23.57 -15.52 -36.69
CA ILE A 311 -23.57 -16.14 -35.36
C ILE A 311 -23.59 -17.66 -35.48
N LEU A 312 -24.49 -18.22 -36.30
CA LEU A 312 -24.54 -19.66 -36.57
C LEU A 312 -23.25 -20.15 -37.21
N GLY A 313 -22.70 -19.38 -38.15
CA GLY A 313 -21.42 -19.67 -38.79
C GLY A 313 -20.26 -19.75 -37.80
N ASP A 314 -20.24 -18.88 -36.79
CA ASP A 314 -19.21 -18.83 -35.75
C ASP A 314 -19.38 -19.95 -34.73
N ILE A 315 -20.61 -20.19 -34.25
CA ILE A 315 -20.94 -21.28 -33.32
C ILE A 315 -20.55 -22.64 -33.92
N THR A 316 -20.89 -22.86 -35.19
CA THR A 316 -20.63 -24.13 -35.90
C THR A 316 -19.23 -24.22 -36.49
N ARG A 317 -18.47 -23.11 -36.49
CA ARG A 317 -17.20 -22.98 -37.23
C ARG A 317 -17.35 -23.36 -38.71
N ALA A 318 -18.49 -23.03 -39.30
CA ALA A 318 -18.81 -23.36 -40.68
C ALA A 318 -17.91 -22.61 -41.67
N LYS A 319 -17.58 -23.28 -42.78
CA LYS A 319 -16.88 -22.68 -43.92
C LYS A 319 -17.75 -21.63 -44.62
N ASP A 320 -17.12 -20.69 -45.31
CA ASP A 320 -17.81 -19.60 -46.02
C ASP A 320 -18.91 -20.06 -46.98
N THR A 321 -18.75 -21.23 -47.61
CA THR A 321 -19.77 -21.80 -48.50
C THR A 321 -21.07 -22.12 -47.75
N VAL A 322 -20.96 -22.67 -46.54
CA VAL A 322 -22.11 -23.01 -45.68
C VAL A 322 -22.68 -21.75 -45.04
N ARG A 323 -21.84 -20.76 -44.70
CA ARG A 323 -22.31 -19.45 -44.23
C ARG A 323 -23.17 -18.72 -45.27
N LYS A 324 -22.84 -18.87 -46.57
CA LYS A 324 -23.67 -18.34 -47.67
C LYS A 324 -25.03 -19.01 -47.76
N GLU A 325 -25.11 -20.31 -47.49
CA GLU A 325 -26.39 -21.04 -47.45
C GLU A 325 -27.26 -20.58 -46.27
N PHE A 326 -26.67 -20.35 -45.08
CA PHE A 326 -27.39 -19.77 -43.94
C PHE A 326 -28.00 -18.40 -44.27
N ARG A 327 -27.27 -17.55 -44.99
CA ARG A 327 -27.78 -16.23 -45.43
C ARG A 327 -28.91 -16.36 -46.46
N ALA A 328 -28.82 -17.33 -47.37
CA ALA A 328 -29.83 -17.55 -48.40
C ALA A 328 -31.14 -18.16 -47.86
N LEU A 329 -31.08 -18.89 -46.74
CA LEU A 329 -32.25 -19.44 -46.06
C LEU A 329 -33.00 -18.42 -45.20
N ALA A 330 -32.37 -17.27 -44.95
CA ALA A 330 -32.86 -16.24 -44.04
C ALA A 330 -33.53 -15.05 -44.73
N SER A 331 -33.53 -15.04 -46.07
CA SER A 331 -34.14 -14.04 -46.96
C SER A 331 -35.44 -14.52 -47.56
#